data_AF-A0A433Q921-F1
#
_entry.id   AF-A0A433Q921-F1
#
_cell.length_a   1.000
_cell.length_b   1.000
_cell.length_c   1.000
_cell.angle_alpha   90.00
_cell.angle_beta   90.00
_cell.angle_gamma   90.00
#
_symmetry.space_group_name_H-M   'P 1'
#
loop_
_entity.id
_entity.type
_entity.pdbx_description
1 polymer ?
#
loop_
_entity_poly.entity_id
_entity_poly.type
_entity_poly.pdbx_seq_one_letter_code
_entity_poly.pdbx_strand_id
1 'polypeptide(L)'
;MAGRILSEAAEILDQCPSDEALYSVVRDFILARPLNYGQLYSLSKDAMAVLLSDADAVRECPMYAFDFFLCIIDWACEMISDAHLGIKRSDLLAALSSLEATESMLQNPPDAQLSADTLKRLESVLTPIVRCINFQDICPHRLVTLMDTLSFIPPSIFAAALRRHITARTVCPPSWRHRTGCLWDPGHMGPLLRLLDNHAVVEFDETQPNRHQSVTSAAAMKDKGVYEWDVIIQAFNSAHSRVAVGLAAKSISSHENALLGKQSNSWGLASTGKVYCPYSETVYVGGFGKDSVISFRVDMAERCCSIAVNGVDKGVIWKNLPDNIYPACSLTLGSRCEIRQRS
;
A
#
# COMPACT_ATOMS: atom_id res chain seq x y z
N MET A 1 -23.63 -20.42 -0.13
CA MET A 1 -24.85 -20.89 -0.82
C MET A 1 -24.86 -20.42 -2.27
N ALA A 2 -24.76 -19.11 -2.56
CA ALA A 2 -24.71 -18.59 -3.92
C ALA A 2 -23.64 -19.24 -4.82
N GLY A 3 -22.40 -19.43 -4.32
CA GLY A 3 -21.37 -20.11 -5.12
C GLY A 3 -21.68 -21.57 -5.45
N ARG A 4 -22.38 -22.31 -4.58
CA ARG A 4 -22.84 -23.68 -4.91
C ARG A 4 -23.91 -23.65 -6.01
N ILE A 5 -24.85 -22.70 -5.92
CA ILE A 5 -25.88 -22.50 -6.95
C ILE A 5 -25.23 -22.19 -8.29
N LEU A 6 -24.21 -21.32 -8.32
CA LEU A 6 -23.49 -21.01 -9.56
C LEU A 6 -22.73 -22.22 -10.10
N SER A 7 -22.13 -23.05 -9.24
CA SER A 7 -21.47 -24.31 -9.62
C SER A 7 -22.42 -25.34 -10.20
N GLU A 8 -23.54 -25.60 -9.53
CA GLU A 8 -24.57 -26.51 -10.01
C GLU A 8 -25.16 -26.01 -11.34
N ALA A 9 -25.40 -24.69 -11.44
CA ALA A 9 -25.87 -24.06 -12.67
C ALA A 9 -24.85 -24.23 -13.82
N ALA A 10 -23.56 -23.96 -13.59
CA ALA A 10 -22.52 -24.11 -14.60
C ALA A 10 -22.34 -25.57 -15.08
N GLU A 11 -22.55 -26.55 -14.21
CA GLU A 11 -22.49 -27.97 -14.57
C GLU A 11 -23.70 -28.45 -15.39
N ILE A 12 -24.89 -27.91 -15.12
CA ILE A 12 -26.16 -28.37 -15.72
C ILE A 12 -26.50 -27.59 -17.00
N LEU A 13 -26.22 -26.29 -17.03
CA LEU A 13 -26.75 -25.34 -18.01
C LEU A 13 -25.85 -25.10 -19.22
N ASP A 14 -24.73 -25.82 -19.36
CA ASP A 14 -23.90 -25.84 -20.58
C ASP A 14 -24.65 -26.39 -21.82
N GLN A 15 -25.97 -26.59 -21.72
CA GLN A 15 -26.87 -27.20 -22.70
C GLN A 15 -28.03 -26.26 -23.16
N CYS A 16 -28.15 -25.01 -22.67
CA CYS A 16 -29.24 -24.10 -23.07
C CYS A 16 -28.84 -22.60 -23.22
N PRO A 17 -29.36 -21.87 -24.23
CA PRO A 17 -29.06 -20.46 -24.46
C PRO A 17 -29.95 -19.45 -23.69
N SER A 18 -30.86 -19.90 -22.82
CA SER A 18 -31.77 -19.05 -22.02
C SER A 18 -31.18 -18.56 -20.68
N ASP A 19 -29.89 -18.82 -20.43
CA ASP A 19 -29.37 -19.03 -19.08
C ASP A 19 -28.53 -17.84 -18.53
N GLU A 20 -28.34 -16.81 -19.35
CA GLU A 20 -27.68 -15.54 -19.00
C GLU A 20 -28.34 -14.82 -17.81
N ALA A 21 -29.67 -14.89 -17.70
CA ALA A 21 -30.39 -14.20 -16.63
C ALA A 21 -30.09 -14.79 -15.25
N LEU A 22 -29.98 -16.12 -15.13
CA LEU A 22 -29.64 -16.76 -13.86
C LEU A 22 -28.18 -16.46 -13.48
N TYR A 23 -27.26 -16.56 -14.44
CA TYR A 23 -25.86 -16.24 -14.22
C TYR A 23 -25.66 -14.79 -13.78
N SER A 24 -26.33 -13.84 -14.45
CA SER A 24 -26.32 -12.43 -14.05
C SER A 24 -26.83 -12.24 -12.61
N VAL A 25 -28.00 -12.79 -12.25
CA VAL A 25 -28.56 -12.62 -10.90
C VAL A 25 -27.64 -13.16 -9.81
N VAL A 26 -27.07 -14.35 -10.01
CA VAL A 26 -26.19 -14.98 -9.01
C VAL A 26 -24.82 -14.28 -8.97
N ARG A 27 -24.28 -13.89 -10.12
CA ARG A 27 -23.06 -13.08 -10.22
C ARG A 27 -23.23 -11.77 -9.46
N ASP A 28 -24.27 -11.02 -9.75
CA ASP A 28 -24.57 -9.73 -9.10
C ASP A 28 -24.72 -9.91 -7.59
N PHE A 29 -25.37 -10.98 -7.13
CA PHE A 29 -25.46 -11.28 -5.71
C PHE A 29 -24.10 -11.53 -5.04
N ILE A 30 -23.19 -12.27 -5.70
CA ILE A 30 -21.84 -12.52 -5.19
C ILE A 30 -21.03 -11.22 -5.18
N LEU A 31 -21.13 -10.41 -6.24
CA LEU A 31 -20.33 -9.20 -6.45
C LEU A 31 -20.91 -7.93 -5.78
N ALA A 32 -22.13 -7.97 -5.26
CA ALA A 32 -22.77 -6.82 -4.60
C ALA A 32 -22.07 -6.35 -3.31
N ARG A 33 -21.10 -7.10 -2.80
CA ARG A 33 -20.39 -6.79 -1.54
C ARG A 33 -18.90 -7.10 -1.67
N PRO A 34 -18.04 -6.43 -0.89
CA PRO A 34 -16.61 -6.74 -0.89
C PRO A 34 -16.40 -8.20 -0.48
N LEU A 35 -15.61 -8.91 -1.27
CA LEU A 35 -15.27 -10.30 -0.98
C LEU A 35 -14.29 -10.42 0.19
N ASN A 36 -14.24 -11.59 0.80
CA ASN A 36 -13.20 -12.00 1.74
C ASN A 36 -12.65 -13.36 1.33
N TYR A 37 -11.45 -13.67 1.79
CA TYR A 37 -10.89 -15.02 1.68
C TYR A 37 -11.90 -16.05 2.22
N GLY A 38 -12.01 -17.19 1.55
CA GLY A 38 -13.05 -18.18 1.88
C GLY A 38 -14.35 -18.08 1.10
N GLN A 39 -14.76 -16.89 0.65
CA GLN A 39 -16.11 -16.70 0.11
C GLN A 39 -16.33 -17.34 -1.27
N LEU A 40 -15.24 -17.60 -1.99
CA LEU A 40 -15.28 -18.21 -3.33
C LEU A 40 -15.13 -19.74 -3.29
N TYR A 41 -14.87 -20.38 -2.15
CA TYR A 41 -14.51 -21.82 -2.07
C TYR A 41 -15.57 -22.77 -2.61
N SER A 42 -16.84 -22.36 -2.60
CA SER A 42 -17.92 -23.16 -3.14
C SER A 42 -18.02 -23.16 -4.67
N LEU A 43 -17.21 -22.35 -5.36
CA LEU A 43 -17.21 -22.26 -6.82
C LEU A 43 -16.39 -23.37 -7.44
N SER A 44 -16.96 -24.05 -8.44
CA SER A 44 -16.25 -24.91 -9.37
C SER A 44 -15.42 -24.06 -10.35
N LYS A 45 -14.57 -24.71 -11.16
CA LYS A 45 -13.76 -24.03 -12.18
C LYS A 45 -14.63 -23.32 -13.22
N ASP A 46 -15.70 -23.96 -13.65
CA ASP A 46 -16.61 -23.39 -14.65
C ASP A 46 -17.45 -22.25 -14.05
N ALA A 47 -17.91 -22.40 -12.81
CA ALA A 47 -18.58 -21.32 -12.08
C ALA A 47 -17.69 -20.08 -11.91
N MET A 48 -16.39 -20.29 -11.67
CA MET A 48 -15.43 -19.20 -11.61
C MET A 48 -15.30 -18.50 -12.97
N ALA A 49 -15.27 -19.25 -14.07
CA ALA A 49 -15.26 -18.66 -15.40
C ALA A 49 -16.53 -17.82 -15.67
N VAL A 50 -17.71 -18.31 -15.25
CA VAL A 50 -18.99 -17.59 -15.37
C VAL A 50 -19.04 -16.35 -14.48
N LEU A 51 -18.47 -16.41 -13.27
CA LEU A 51 -18.36 -15.25 -12.38
C LEU A 51 -17.51 -14.15 -13.03
N LEU A 52 -16.43 -14.54 -13.71
CA LEU A 52 -15.46 -13.63 -14.32
C LEU A 52 -15.79 -13.22 -15.78
N SER A 53 -16.82 -13.81 -16.40
CA SER A 53 -17.10 -13.58 -17.82
C SER A 53 -17.66 -12.18 -18.12
N ASP A 54 -18.25 -11.52 -17.14
CA ASP A 54 -18.77 -10.16 -17.23
C ASP A 54 -17.82 -9.18 -16.54
N ALA A 55 -16.98 -8.54 -17.37
CA ALA A 55 -15.97 -7.62 -16.89
C ALA A 55 -16.54 -6.34 -16.28
N ASP A 56 -17.76 -5.94 -16.62
CA ASP A 56 -18.39 -4.74 -16.09
C ASP A 56 -18.95 -5.02 -14.68
N ALA A 57 -19.64 -6.15 -14.50
CA ALA A 57 -20.10 -6.58 -13.17
C ALA A 57 -18.93 -6.78 -12.19
N VAL A 58 -17.81 -7.37 -12.65
CA VAL A 58 -16.59 -7.51 -11.83
C VAL A 58 -15.99 -6.15 -11.46
N ARG A 59 -16.03 -5.16 -12.37
CA ARG A 59 -15.52 -3.81 -12.11
C ARG A 59 -16.40 -3.02 -11.14
N GLU A 60 -17.70 -3.30 -11.12
CA GLU A 60 -18.67 -2.69 -10.20
C GLU A 60 -18.63 -3.29 -8.79
N CYS A 61 -17.97 -4.45 -8.61
CA CYS A 61 -17.71 -5.00 -7.29
C CYS A 61 -17.02 -3.95 -6.39
N PRO A 62 -17.51 -3.70 -5.16
CA PRO A 62 -16.99 -2.65 -4.28
C PRO A 62 -15.67 -3.05 -3.61
N MET A 63 -14.72 -3.53 -4.41
CA MET A 63 -13.43 -4.07 -4.02
C MET A 63 -12.38 -3.65 -5.06
N TYR A 64 -11.14 -3.41 -4.61
CA TYR A 64 -10.05 -3.14 -5.55
C TYR A 64 -9.71 -4.39 -6.37
N ALA A 65 -9.44 -4.21 -7.66
CA ALA A 65 -9.13 -5.31 -8.58
C ALA A 65 -8.00 -6.23 -8.09
N PHE A 66 -6.98 -5.68 -7.42
CA PHE A 66 -5.90 -6.49 -6.85
C PHE A 66 -6.37 -7.36 -5.67
N ASP A 67 -7.16 -6.81 -4.75
CA ASP A 67 -7.72 -7.56 -3.61
C ASP A 67 -8.67 -8.67 -4.12
N PHE A 68 -9.44 -8.37 -5.18
CA PHE A 68 -10.28 -9.34 -5.87
C PHE A 68 -9.43 -10.46 -6.48
N PHE A 69 -8.35 -10.11 -7.18
CA PHE A 69 -7.39 -11.08 -7.71
C PHE A 69 -6.80 -11.98 -6.62
N LEU A 70 -6.45 -11.43 -5.45
CA LEU A 70 -6.00 -12.23 -4.32
C LEU A 70 -7.07 -13.21 -3.82
N CYS A 71 -8.37 -12.85 -3.88
CA CYS A 71 -9.44 -13.80 -3.58
C CYS A 71 -9.52 -14.94 -4.60
N ILE A 72 -9.16 -14.70 -5.86
CA ILE A 72 -9.06 -15.75 -6.89
C ILE A 72 -7.86 -16.66 -6.60
N ILE A 73 -6.70 -16.10 -6.23
CA ILE A 73 -5.52 -16.90 -5.82
C ILE A 73 -5.86 -17.75 -4.60
N ASP A 74 -6.50 -17.15 -3.61
CA ASP A 74 -7.02 -17.81 -2.42
C ASP A 74 -7.91 -19.01 -2.84
N TRP A 75 -8.94 -18.79 -3.65
CA TRP A 75 -9.77 -19.88 -4.21
C TRP A 75 -8.94 -20.96 -4.93
N ALA A 76 -7.93 -20.58 -5.72
CA ALA A 76 -7.11 -21.56 -6.43
C ALA A 76 -6.29 -22.43 -5.47
N CYS A 77 -5.77 -21.85 -4.37
CA CYS A 77 -5.12 -22.60 -3.30
C CYS A 77 -6.08 -23.60 -2.64
N GLU A 78 -7.33 -23.21 -2.41
CA GLU A 78 -8.36 -24.12 -1.88
C GLU A 78 -8.57 -25.33 -2.79
N MET A 79 -8.64 -25.10 -4.11
CA MET A 79 -8.79 -26.18 -5.10
C MET A 79 -7.61 -27.16 -5.13
N ILE A 80 -6.41 -26.71 -4.73
CA ILE A 80 -5.20 -27.54 -4.66
C ILE A 80 -5.09 -28.26 -3.30
N SER A 81 -5.66 -27.67 -2.24
CA SER A 81 -5.44 -27.99 -0.82
C SER A 81 -4.03 -27.62 -0.32
N ASP A 82 -3.96 -27.01 0.87
CA ASP A 82 -2.71 -26.54 1.51
C ASP A 82 -1.64 -27.64 1.64
N ALA A 83 -2.07 -28.90 1.87
CA ALA A 83 -1.16 -30.04 1.97
C ALA A 83 -0.34 -30.28 0.68
N HIS A 84 -0.84 -29.81 -0.46
CA HIS A 84 -0.21 -29.99 -1.76
C HIS A 84 0.42 -28.70 -2.30
N LEU A 85 0.21 -27.53 -1.68
CA LEU A 85 0.70 -26.25 -2.19
C LEU A 85 2.21 -26.09 -1.99
N GLY A 86 2.80 -26.78 -0.99
CA GLY A 86 4.23 -26.73 -0.68
C GLY A 86 4.69 -25.44 0.01
N ILE A 87 3.79 -24.48 0.18
CA ILE A 87 3.94 -23.24 0.94
C ILE A 87 2.63 -22.99 1.69
N LYS A 88 2.69 -22.33 2.85
CA LYS A 88 1.44 -21.90 3.49
C LYS A 88 0.77 -20.87 2.60
N ARG A 89 -0.54 -21.01 2.45
CA ARG A 89 -1.38 -20.06 1.73
C ARG A 89 -1.21 -18.61 2.18
N SER A 90 -1.08 -18.38 3.48
CA SER A 90 -0.79 -17.05 4.05
C SER A 90 0.51 -16.44 3.51
N ASP A 91 1.53 -17.27 3.35
CA ASP A 91 2.87 -16.82 2.97
C ASP A 91 2.91 -16.53 1.47
N LEU A 92 2.19 -17.30 0.65
CA LEU A 92 1.96 -17.00 -0.77
C LEU A 92 1.23 -15.66 -0.96
N LEU A 93 0.12 -15.45 -0.26
CA LEU A 93 -0.64 -14.20 -0.34
C LEU A 93 0.19 -13.01 0.14
N ALA A 94 1.01 -13.20 1.18
CA ALA A 94 1.95 -12.20 1.65
C ALA A 94 3.04 -11.89 0.61
N ALA A 95 3.59 -12.92 -0.07
CA ALA A 95 4.58 -12.75 -1.12
C ALA A 95 4.01 -11.95 -2.31
N LEU A 96 2.82 -12.28 -2.79
CA LEU A 96 2.15 -11.53 -3.87
C LEU A 96 1.80 -10.10 -3.46
N SER A 97 1.53 -9.89 -2.16
CA SER A 97 1.24 -8.57 -1.58
C SER A 97 2.51 -7.79 -1.21
N SER A 98 3.69 -8.39 -1.31
CA SER A 98 4.97 -7.74 -1.05
C SER A 98 5.31 -6.79 -2.19
N LEU A 99 5.71 -5.58 -1.83
CA LEU A 99 6.21 -4.56 -2.76
C LEU A 99 7.63 -4.21 -2.36
N GLU A 100 8.47 -5.22 -2.11
CA GLU A 100 9.91 -4.98 -2.02
C GLU A 100 10.32 -4.21 -3.27
N ALA A 101 10.75 -2.97 -3.03
CA ALA A 101 10.76 -1.91 -4.01
C ALA A 101 11.42 -2.36 -5.31
N THR A 102 10.80 -2.02 -6.44
CA THR A 102 11.27 -2.33 -7.80
C THR A 102 12.72 -1.92 -8.08
N GLU A 103 13.33 -1.04 -7.27
CA GLU A 103 14.76 -0.72 -7.34
C GLU A 103 15.67 -1.77 -6.66
N SER A 104 15.26 -2.40 -5.55
CA SER A 104 16.03 -3.51 -4.97
C SER A 104 15.89 -4.79 -5.80
N MET A 105 14.74 -5.00 -6.45
CA MET A 105 14.48 -6.15 -7.34
C MET A 105 15.41 -6.19 -8.57
N LEU A 106 15.86 -5.03 -9.06
CA LEU A 106 16.83 -4.95 -10.16
C LEU A 106 18.26 -5.35 -9.74
N GLN A 107 18.56 -5.30 -8.44
CA GLN A 107 19.90 -5.57 -7.90
C GLN A 107 19.99 -6.94 -7.20
N ASN A 108 18.92 -7.34 -6.50
CA ASN A 108 18.79 -8.62 -5.82
C ASN A 108 17.35 -9.13 -6.02
N PRO A 109 17.12 -10.18 -6.85
CA PRO A 109 15.79 -10.79 -6.92
C PRO A 109 15.39 -11.30 -5.52
N PRO A 110 14.10 -11.25 -5.15
CA PRO A 110 13.66 -11.67 -3.84
C PRO A 110 13.97 -13.15 -3.64
N ASP A 111 14.48 -13.50 -2.46
CA ASP A 111 14.77 -14.89 -2.06
C ASP A 111 13.49 -15.77 -2.02
N ALA A 112 12.31 -15.15 -1.97
CA ALA A 112 11.02 -15.84 -1.94
C ALA A 112 10.51 -16.21 -3.35
N GLN A 113 11.32 -16.91 -4.14
CA GLN A 113 10.80 -17.52 -5.37
C GLN A 113 9.88 -18.69 -4.98
N LEU A 114 8.63 -18.62 -5.42
CA LEU A 114 7.70 -19.74 -5.30
C LEU A 114 8.32 -20.99 -5.94
N SER A 115 8.16 -22.14 -5.30
CA SER A 115 8.68 -23.38 -5.86
C SER A 115 8.05 -23.68 -7.23
N ALA A 116 8.81 -24.31 -8.12
CA ALA A 116 8.31 -24.70 -9.44
C ALA A 116 7.07 -25.61 -9.36
N ASP A 117 6.97 -26.44 -8.32
CA ASP A 117 5.80 -27.31 -8.08
C ASP A 117 4.56 -26.47 -7.70
N THR A 118 4.73 -25.48 -6.82
CA THR A 118 3.65 -24.55 -6.44
C THR A 118 3.12 -23.80 -7.67
N LEU A 119 4.02 -23.26 -8.51
CA LEU A 119 3.63 -22.54 -9.72
C LEU A 119 2.88 -23.43 -10.71
N LYS A 120 3.36 -24.66 -10.93
CA LYS A 120 2.70 -25.62 -11.84
C LYS A 120 1.29 -25.99 -11.37
N ARG A 121 1.08 -26.10 -10.05
CA ARG A 121 -0.25 -26.39 -9.48
C ARG A 121 -1.19 -25.20 -9.66
N LEU A 122 -0.73 -23.99 -9.36
CA LEU A 122 -1.50 -22.76 -9.59
C LEU A 122 -1.86 -22.61 -11.07
N GLU A 123 -0.90 -22.83 -11.98
CA GLU A 123 -1.12 -22.83 -13.43
C GLU A 123 -2.25 -23.78 -13.84
N SER A 124 -2.28 -25.01 -13.29
CA SER A 124 -3.31 -26.01 -13.62
C SER A 124 -4.74 -25.60 -13.23
N VAL A 125 -4.88 -24.65 -12.31
CA VAL A 125 -6.18 -24.13 -11.87
C VAL A 125 -6.51 -22.79 -12.55
N LEU A 126 -5.52 -21.93 -12.73
CA LEU A 126 -5.73 -20.56 -13.18
C LEU A 126 -5.68 -20.39 -14.71
N THR A 127 -4.92 -21.20 -15.43
CA THR A 127 -4.80 -21.10 -16.91
C THR A 127 -6.16 -21.09 -17.64
N PRO A 128 -7.16 -21.91 -17.25
CA PRO A 128 -8.48 -21.87 -17.88
C PRO A 128 -9.21 -20.53 -17.75
N ILE A 129 -9.00 -19.80 -16.65
CA ILE A 129 -9.74 -18.57 -16.32
C ILE A 129 -8.91 -17.30 -16.43
N VAL A 130 -7.60 -17.39 -16.67
CA VAL A 130 -6.68 -16.24 -16.65
C VAL A 130 -7.09 -15.15 -17.65
N ARG A 131 -7.71 -15.54 -18.77
CA ARG A 131 -8.19 -14.61 -19.80
C ARG A 131 -9.44 -13.84 -19.39
N CYS A 132 -10.19 -14.34 -18.42
CA CYS A 132 -11.37 -13.67 -17.87
C CYS A 132 -11.00 -12.65 -16.79
N ILE A 133 -9.76 -12.68 -16.27
CA ILE A 133 -9.29 -11.74 -15.27
C ILE A 133 -8.88 -10.43 -15.95
N ASN A 134 -9.49 -9.31 -15.53
CA ASN A 134 -9.14 -8.00 -16.06
C ASN A 134 -7.90 -7.40 -15.37
N PHE A 135 -6.71 -7.83 -15.77
CA PHE A 135 -5.44 -7.29 -15.26
C PHE A 135 -5.26 -5.79 -15.51
N GLN A 136 -6.01 -5.20 -16.45
CA GLN A 136 -5.89 -3.77 -16.77
C GLN A 136 -6.46 -2.85 -15.69
N ASP A 137 -7.24 -3.41 -14.75
CA ASP A 137 -7.79 -2.68 -13.61
C ASP A 137 -6.86 -2.76 -12.38
N ILE A 138 -5.81 -3.61 -12.42
CA ILE A 138 -4.79 -3.73 -11.38
C ILE A 138 -3.70 -2.68 -11.61
N CYS A 139 -3.35 -1.93 -10.56
CA CYS A 139 -2.37 -0.84 -10.69
C CYS A 139 -0.98 -1.32 -11.15
N PRO A 140 -0.24 -0.51 -11.94
CA PRO A 140 1.02 -0.92 -12.57
C PRO A 140 2.08 -1.50 -11.63
N HIS A 141 2.25 -0.94 -10.43
CA HIS A 141 3.27 -1.41 -9.50
C HIS A 141 2.97 -2.82 -8.95
N ARG A 142 1.70 -3.24 -8.91
CA ARG A 142 1.30 -4.61 -8.53
C ARG A 142 1.49 -5.57 -9.68
N LEU A 143 1.27 -5.11 -10.92
CA LEU A 143 1.47 -5.93 -12.11
C LEU A 143 2.91 -6.43 -12.23
N VAL A 144 3.90 -5.61 -11.83
CA VAL A 144 5.32 -6.03 -11.83
C VAL A 144 5.54 -7.20 -10.88
N THR A 145 5.10 -7.11 -9.62
CA THR A 145 5.17 -8.24 -8.67
C THR A 145 4.50 -9.50 -9.20
N LEU A 146 3.32 -9.36 -9.81
CA LEU A 146 2.60 -10.49 -10.40
C LEU A 146 3.34 -11.09 -11.60
N MET A 147 3.94 -10.27 -12.45
CA MET A 147 4.72 -10.72 -13.61
C MET A 147 5.97 -11.49 -13.18
N ASP A 148 6.65 -11.02 -12.13
CA ASP A 148 7.87 -11.65 -11.61
C ASP A 148 7.56 -12.93 -10.81
N THR A 149 6.41 -12.98 -10.14
CA THR A 149 6.02 -14.11 -9.26
C THR A 149 5.24 -15.19 -10.01
N LEU A 150 4.29 -14.82 -10.86
CA LEU A 150 3.35 -15.74 -11.54
C LEU A 150 3.76 -15.94 -13.01
N SER A 151 4.94 -16.52 -13.21
CA SER A 151 5.59 -16.65 -14.54
C SER A 151 4.81 -17.46 -15.58
N PHE A 152 3.80 -18.24 -15.18
CA PHE A 152 2.92 -18.96 -16.08
C PHE A 152 1.87 -18.06 -16.76
N ILE A 153 1.62 -16.85 -16.25
CA ILE A 153 0.70 -15.91 -16.88
C ILE A 153 1.36 -15.34 -18.15
N PRO A 154 0.72 -15.42 -19.33
CA PRO A 154 1.32 -14.96 -20.57
C PRO A 154 1.78 -13.48 -20.50
N PRO A 155 3.03 -13.17 -20.90
CA PRO A 155 3.54 -11.78 -20.92
C PRO A 155 2.69 -10.82 -21.74
N SER A 156 1.94 -11.31 -22.72
CA SER A 156 1.01 -10.51 -23.52
C SER A 156 -0.14 -9.91 -22.70
N ILE A 157 -0.58 -10.58 -21.63
CA ILE A 157 -1.62 -10.07 -20.71
C ILE A 157 -1.07 -8.87 -19.93
N PHE A 158 0.12 -9.00 -19.33
CA PHE A 158 0.77 -7.91 -18.62
C PHE A 158 1.11 -6.75 -19.56
N ALA A 159 1.64 -7.03 -20.75
CA ALA A 159 1.95 -6.00 -21.74
C ALA A 159 0.70 -5.22 -22.18
N ALA A 160 -0.46 -5.87 -22.34
CA ALA A 160 -1.72 -5.20 -22.65
C ALA A 160 -2.17 -4.27 -21.51
N ALA A 161 -2.12 -4.75 -20.26
CA ALA A 161 -2.46 -3.96 -19.08
C ALA A 161 -1.54 -2.73 -18.91
N LEU A 162 -0.22 -2.93 -18.99
CA LEU A 162 0.75 -1.84 -18.90
C LEU A 162 0.58 -0.82 -20.03
N ARG A 163 0.35 -1.27 -21.27
CA ARG A 163 0.07 -0.35 -22.41
C ARG A 163 -1.16 0.52 -22.15
N ARG A 164 -2.23 -0.04 -21.57
CA ARG A 164 -3.41 0.74 -21.22
C ARG A 164 -3.08 1.81 -20.19
N HIS A 165 -2.34 1.47 -19.12
CA HIS A 165 -1.95 2.46 -18.11
C HIS A 165 -1.08 3.58 -18.68
N ILE A 166 -0.14 3.24 -19.56
CA ILE A 166 0.72 4.23 -20.24
C ILE A 166 -0.12 5.13 -21.15
N THR A 167 -1.00 4.55 -21.96
CA THR A 167 -1.85 5.28 -22.92
C THR A 167 -2.83 6.20 -22.20
N ALA A 168 -3.45 5.72 -21.12
CA ALA A 168 -4.36 6.49 -20.29
C ALA A 168 -3.65 7.44 -19.31
N ARG A 169 -2.31 7.41 -19.25
CA ARG A 169 -1.47 8.16 -18.30
C ARG A 169 -1.91 7.98 -16.84
N THR A 170 -2.41 6.79 -16.51
CA THR A 170 -2.84 6.48 -15.15
C THR A 170 -1.63 6.12 -14.31
N VAL A 171 -1.40 6.90 -13.26
CA VAL A 171 -0.43 6.56 -12.21
C VAL A 171 -1.21 6.05 -11.02
N CYS A 172 -0.68 5.05 -10.31
CA CYS A 172 -1.32 4.65 -9.07
C CYS A 172 -1.26 5.81 -8.06
N PRO A 173 -2.41 6.27 -7.52
CA PRO A 173 -2.37 7.30 -6.51
C PRO A 173 -1.61 6.84 -5.26
N PRO A 174 -0.99 7.77 -4.51
CA PRO A 174 -0.40 7.46 -3.22
C PRO A 174 -1.43 6.84 -2.27
N SER A 175 -1.17 5.63 -1.79
CA SER A 175 -2.09 4.87 -0.95
C SER A 175 -1.34 3.94 -0.01
N TRP A 176 -1.72 3.99 1.27
CA TRP A 176 -1.19 3.10 2.30
C TRP A 176 -1.50 1.63 2.00
N ARG A 177 -2.68 1.33 1.45
CA ARG A 177 -3.07 -0.04 1.04
C ARG A 177 -2.22 -0.53 -0.12
N HIS A 178 -1.90 0.35 -1.06
CA HIS A 178 -1.08 0.00 -2.22
C HIS A 178 0.44 0.11 -1.95
N ARG A 179 0.83 0.32 -0.69
CA ARG A 179 2.20 0.62 -0.23
C ARG A 179 2.92 1.74 -1.00
N THR A 180 2.15 2.67 -1.56
CA THR A 180 2.63 3.91 -2.18
C THR A 180 2.31 5.13 -1.31
N GLY A 181 1.94 4.91 -0.04
CA GLY A 181 1.48 5.96 0.87
C GLY A 181 2.60 6.85 1.41
N CYS A 182 3.82 6.33 1.40
CA CYS A 182 5.03 7.04 1.84
C CYS A 182 5.70 7.77 0.68
N LEU A 183 5.02 8.81 0.18
CA LEU A 183 5.55 9.77 -0.78
C LEU A 183 5.25 11.17 -0.26
N TRP A 184 6.21 12.08 -0.33
CA TRP A 184 6.01 13.49 -0.01
C TRP A 184 5.08 14.16 -1.03
N ASP A 185 4.25 15.09 -0.56
CA ASP A 185 3.23 15.73 -1.38
C ASP A 185 3.80 16.98 -2.09
N PRO A 186 3.96 16.97 -3.43
CA PRO A 186 4.37 18.16 -4.16
C PRO A 186 3.34 19.31 -4.06
N GLY A 187 2.08 19.01 -3.77
CA GLY A 187 1.02 19.99 -3.58
C GLY A 187 0.96 20.55 -2.16
N HIS A 188 1.72 20.01 -1.20
CA HIS A 188 1.70 20.45 0.19
C HIS A 188 3.10 20.43 0.83
N MET A 189 3.99 21.23 0.24
CA MET A 189 5.36 21.44 0.67
C MET A 189 5.68 22.94 0.75
N GLY A 190 6.62 23.33 1.59
CA GLY A 190 7.11 24.71 1.64
C GLY A 190 8.01 25.02 0.43
N PRO A 191 8.03 26.27 -0.08
CA PRO A 191 8.78 26.66 -1.29
C PRO A 191 10.30 26.50 -1.22
N LEU A 192 10.87 26.33 -0.02
CA LEU A 192 12.33 26.11 0.15
C LEU A 192 12.70 24.63 0.25
N LEU A 193 11.75 23.74 -0.02
CA LEU A 193 11.97 22.31 -0.07
C LEU A 193 12.05 21.86 -1.53
N ARG A 194 12.85 20.84 -1.79
CA ARG A 194 12.91 20.14 -3.08
C ARG A 194 12.65 18.66 -2.86
N LEU A 195 11.84 18.08 -3.74
CA LEU A 195 11.58 16.63 -3.76
C LEU A 195 12.53 15.94 -4.74
N LEU A 196 13.05 14.79 -4.33
CA LEU A 196 13.95 13.92 -5.09
C LEU A 196 13.43 12.48 -5.06
N ASP A 197 14.05 11.60 -5.83
CA ASP A 197 13.83 10.14 -5.78
C ASP A 197 12.34 9.76 -5.82
N ASN A 198 11.64 10.23 -6.87
CA ASN A 198 10.20 10.05 -7.07
C ASN A 198 9.33 10.50 -5.88
N HIS A 199 9.75 11.58 -5.21
CA HIS A 199 9.13 12.17 -4.02
C HIS A 199 9.28 11.33 -2.73
N ALA A 200 10.13 10.31 -2.71
CA ALA A 200 10.47 9.61 -1.47
C ALA A 200 11.42 10.43 -0.59
N VAL A 201 12.22 11.32 -1.20
CA VAL A 201 13.19 12.15 -0.53
C VAL A 201 12.79 13.62 -0.59
N VAL A 202 13.01 14.32 0.51
CA VAL A 202 12.89 15.78 0.59
C VAL A 202 14.14 16.38 1.20
N GLU A 203 14.59 17.48 0.62
CA GLU A 203 15.72 18.26 1.12
C GLU A 203 15.42 19.74 1.17
N PHE A 204 16.15 20.45 2.02
CA PHE A 204 16.08 21.89 2.10
C PHE A 204 17.01 22.52 1.04
N ASP A 205 16.43 23.27 0.11
CA ASP A 205 17.09 23.83 -1.08
C ASP A 205 17.26 25.35 -0.98
N GLU A 206 17.78 25.82 0.15
CA GLU A 206 18.17 27.23 0.34
C GLU A 206 19.41 27.33 1.23
N THR A 207 20.16 28.43 1.11
CA THR A 207 21.42 28.70 1.83
C THR A 207 21.26 29.52 3.12
N GLN A 208 20.08 30.11 3.35
CA GLN A 208 19.82 30.94 4.53
C GLN A 208 19.59 30.07 5.77
N PRO A 209 20.30 30.33 6.89
CA PRO A 209 20.07 29.60 8.13
C PRO A 209 18.77 30.03 8.83
N ASN A 210 18.33 29.25 9.81
CA ASN A 210 17.18 29.55 10.70
C ASN A 210 15.83 29.68 10.00
N ARG A 211 15.66 28.99 8.86
CA ARG A 211 14.38 28.83 8.18
C ARG A 211 13.91 27.39 8.27
N HIS A 212 12.67 27.21 8.67
CA HIS A 212 11.98 25.94 8.69
C HIS A 212 10.90 25.95 7.63
N GLN A 213 10.76 24.82 6.95
CA GLN A 213 9.66 24.57 6.03
C GLN A 213 9.19 23.14 6.23
N SER A 214 7.89 22.94 6.07
CA SER A 214 7.25 21.66 6.32
C SER A 214 6.74 21.04 5.02
N VAL A 215 6.65 19.72 5.02
CA VAL A 215 5.98 18.93 3.97
C VAL A 215 5.18 17.82 4.63
N THR A 216 4.05 17.46 4.05
CA THR A 216 3.29 16.26 4.42
C THR A 216 3.45 15.20 3.36
N SER A 217 3.15 13.94 3.68
CA SER A 217 2.95 12.92 2.66
C SER A 217 1.68 13.21 1.85
N ALA A 218 1.58 12.58 0.68
CA ALA A 218 0.42 12.71 -0.19
C ALA A 218 -0.78 11.88 0.29
N ALA A 219 -0.53 10.75 0.96
CA ALA A 219 -1.57 9.83 1.40
C ALA A 219 -1.98 10.04 2.86
N ALA A 220 -3.28 10.26 3.08
CA ALA A 220 -3.87 10.37 4.41
C ALA A 220 -4.00 9.01 5.09
N MET A 221 -3.74 8.97 6.39
CA MET A 221 -4.23 7.91 7.29
C MET A 221 -5.62 8.36 7.77
N LYS A 222 -6.67 7.69 7.29
CA LYS A 222 -8.07 8.09 7.49
C LYS A 222 -9.01 6.96 7.91
N ASP A 223 -8.67 5.73 7.52
CA ASP A 223 -9.49 4.57 7.82
C ASP A 223 -9.04 3.96 9.14
N LYS A 224 -9.91 3.18 9.77
CA LYS A 224 -9.49 2.36 10.92
C LYS A 224 -8.42 1.40 10.45
N GLY A 225 -7.32 1.35 11.18
CA GLY A 225 -6.19 0.50 10.82
C GLY A 225 -4.91 0.95 11.49
N VAL A 226 -3.88 0.15 11.25
CA VAL A 226 -2.52 0.39 11.70
C VAL A 226 -1.70 0.82 10.50
N TYR A 227 -0.94 1.89 10.65
CA TYR A 227 -0.08 2.46 9.63
C TYR A 227 1.34 2.58 10.16
N GLU A 228 2.31 2.11 9.38
CA GLU A 228 3.70 2.04 9.80
C GLU A 228 4.63 2.55 8.71
N TRP A 229 5.57 3.41 9.09
CA TRP A 229 6.57 3.96 8.20
C TRP A 229 7.84 4.34 8.97
N ASP A 230 8.92 4.48 8.25
CA ASP A 230 10.19 5.01 8.72
C ASP A 230 10.47 6.37 8.06
N VAL A 231 11.16 7.23 8.80
CA VAL A 231 11.82 8.42 8.25
C VAL A 231 13.32 8.29 8.51
N ILE A 232 14.11 8.35 7.43
CA ILE A 232 15.57 8.19 7.46
C ILE A 232 16.21 9.55 7.26
N ILE A 233 17.05 9.96 8.20
CA ILE A 233 17.74 11.26 8.14
C ILE A 233 19.04 11.11 7.34
N GLN A 234 19.00 11.43 6.05
CA GLN A 234 20.14 11.24 5.14
C GLN A 234 21.20 12.35 5.27
N ALA A 235 20.78 13.58 5.54
CA ALA A 235 21.68 14.70 5.83
C ALA A 235 21.18 15.54 6.99
N PHE A 236 22.12 16.05 7.79
CA PHE A 236 21.85 16.79 9.01
C PHE A 236 23.01 17.75 9.30
N ASN A 237 22.70 19.04 9.53
CA ASN A 237 23.68 20.04 9.93
C ASN A 237 23.51 20.39 11.42
N SER A 238 24.33 19.82 12.31
CA SER A 238 24.16 20.03 13.76
C SER A 238 24.27 21.49 14.24
N ALA A 239 24.91 22.38 13.49
CA ALA A 239 25.09 23.79 13.87
C ALA A 239 23.81 24.63 13.69
N HIS A 240 22.98 24.28 12.70
CA HIS A 240 21.82 25.08 12.29
C HIS A 240 20.55 24.24 12.04
N SER A 241 20.64 22.91 12.12
CA SER A 241 19.54 21.99 11.85
C SER A 241 18.76 21.61 13.09
N ARG A 242 17.57 22.19 13.20
CA ARG A 242 16.46 21.55 13.88
C ARG A 242 15.59 20.92 12.80
N VAL A 243 15.67 19.60 12.70
CA VAL A 243 14.74 18.79 11.90
C VAL A 243 13.63 18.34 12.85
N ALA A 244 12.40 18.29 12.37
CA ALA A 244 11.32 17.61 13.08
C ALA A 244 10.63 16.63 12.15
N VAL A 245 10.27 15.46 12.67
CA VAL A 245 9.55 14.41 11.96
C VAL A 245 8.33 14.00 12.77
N GLY A 246 7.23 13.65 12.12
CA GLY A 246 6.03 13.25 12.83
C GLY A 246 4.79 13.29 11.95
N LEU A 247 3.77 13.98 12.44
CA LEU A 247 2.42 13.98 11.90
C LEU A 247 1.90 15.40 11.70
N ALA A 248 1.06 15.60 10.70
CA ALA A 248 0.32 16.85 10.54
C ALA A 248 -1.01 16.63 9.84
N ALA A 249 -1.96 17.54 10.05
CA ALA A 249 -3.10 17.71 9.16
C ALA A 249 -2.71 18.61 7.98
N LYS A 250 -3.41 18.50 6.84
CA LYS A 250 -3.20 19.41 5.69
C LYS A 250 -3.60 20.87 5.93
N SER A 251 -4.12 21.20 7.11
CA SER A 251 -4.41 22.58 7.50
C SER A 251 -3.17 23.35 7.96
N ILE A 252 -2.02 22.70 8.16
CA ILE A 252 -0.79 23.40 8.54
C ILE A 252 -0.34 24.33 7.41
N SER A 253 0.34 25.42 7.75
CA SER A 253 1.05 26.18 6.73
C SER A 253 2.40 25.52 6.44
N SER A 254 2.56 24.96 5.25
CA SER A 254 3.84 24.34 4.83
C SER A 254 5.00 25.34 4.77
N HIS A 255 4.69 26.65 4.65
CA HIS A 255 5.66 27.72 4.50
C HIS A 255 5.91 28.54 5.77
N GLU A 256 5.23 28.23 6.86
CA GLU A 256 5.48 28.87 8.16
C GLU A 256 6.88 28.51 8.67
N ASN A 257 7.61 29.51 9.16
CA ASN A 257 8.92 29.32 9.74
C ASN A 257 8.85 28.75 11.17
N ALA A 258 8.28 27.54 11.30
CA ALA A 258 8.13 26.82 12.55
C ALA A 258 8.34 25.32 12.33
N LEU A 259 8.73 24.62 13.40
CA LEU A 259 8.87 23.16 13.40
C LEU A 259 7.51 22.49 13.59
N LEU A 260 7.36 21.29 13.05
CA LEU A 260 6.27 20.40 13.43
C LEU A 260 6.15 20.28 14.96
N GLY A 261 4.89 20.21 15.40
CA GLY A 261 4.48 20.23 16.80
C GLY A 261 4.43 21.61 17.44
N LYS A 262 5.09 22.63 16.85
CA LYS A 262 4.89 24.04 17.23
C LYS A 262 3.80 24.73 16.42
N GLN A 263 3.58 24.27 15.18
CA GLN A 263 2.45 24.70 14.37
C GLN A 263 1.17 24.06 14.89
N SER A 264 0.06 24.81 14.88
CA SER A 264 -1.26 24.22 15.15
C SER A 264 -1.54 23.06 14.20
N ASN A 265 -2.17 21.99 14.68
CA ASN A 265 -2.49 20.78 13.89
C ASN A 265 -1.27 20.00 13.37
N SER A 266 -0.16 20.05 14.11
CA SER A 266 1.02 19.21 13.86
C SER A 266 1.55 18.58 15.15
N TRP A 267 2.25 17.46 15.02
CA TRP A 267 2.89 16.71 16.09
C TRP A 267 4.30 16.36 15.63
N GLY A 268 5.32 16.74 16.40
CA GLY A 268 6.70 16.70 15.90
C GLY A 268 7.68 16.19 16.93
N LEU A 269 8.48 15.21 16.54
CA LEU A 269 9.70 14.82 17.24
C LEU A 269 10.86 15.59 16.61
N ALA A 270 11.44 16.53 17.37
CA ALA A 270 12.60 17.29 16.90
C ALA A 270 13.91 16.54 17.10
N SER A 271 14.92 16.83 16.29
CA SER A 271 16.27 16.24 16.34
C SER A 271 16.94 16.35 17.71
N THR A 272 16.56 17.37 18.49
CA THR A 272 16.96 17.52 19.89
C THR A 272 16.44 16.43 20.83
N GLY A 273 15.50 15.58 20.40
CA GLY A 273 14.84 14.56 21.21
C GLY A 273 13.57 15.02 21.91
N LYS A 274 13.14 16.27 21.69
CA LYS A 274 11.90 16.83 22.21
C LYS A 274 10.70 16.42 21.35
N VAL A 275 9.69 15.88 21.99
CA VAL A 275 8.37 15.61 21.42
C VAL A 275 7.46 16.80 21.67
N TYR A 276 6.98 17.41 20.61
CA TYR A 276 6.03 18.51 20.62
C TYR A 276 4.64 18.01 20.24
N CYS A 277 3.63 18.51 20.96
CA CYS A 277 2.22 18.30 20.71
C CYS A 277 1.51 19.62 21.03
N PRO A 278 0.51 20.06 20.24
CA PRO A 278 -0.09 21.39 20.41
C PRO A 278 -0.82 21.58 21.76
N TYR A 279 -1.06 20.49 22.50
CA TYR A 279 -1.95 20.45 23.66
C TYR A 279 -1.37 19.73 24.88
N SER A 280 -0.07 19.39 24.90
CA SER A 280 0.52 18.64 26.02
C SER A 280 1.94 19.10 26.38
N GLU A 281 2.41 18.66 27.54
CA GLU A 281 3.79 18.87 27.96
C GLU A 281 4.78 18.23 26.98
N THR A 282 5.94 18.88 26.85
CA THR A 282 7.04 18.40 26.02
C THR A 282 7.74 17.22 26.70
N VAL A 283 7.73 16.06 26.05
CA VAL A 283 8.44 14.85 26.51
C VAL A 283 9.81 14.76 25.82
N TYR A 284 10.81 14.22 26.50
CA TYR A 284 12.14 13.96 25.92
C TYR A 284 12.37 12.47 25.73
N VAL A 285 12.68 12.04 24.51
CA VAL A 285 12.83 10.61 24.14
C VAL A 285 14.22 10.25 23.61
N GLY A 286 15.15 11.21 23.60
CA GLY A 286 16.49 11.08 23.05
C GLY A 286 16.59 11.68 21.64
N GLY A 287 17.68 12.42 21.39
CA GLY A 287 17.92 13.08 20.10
C GLY A 287 18.28 12.11 18.98
N PHE A 288 18.28 12.63 17.75
CA PHE A 288 18.65 11.90 16.54
C PHE A 288 19.40 12.84 15.57
N GLY A 289 20.10 12.25 14.61
CA GLY A 289 20.90 12.99 13.63
C GLY A 289 21.02 12.22 12.33
N LYS A 290 22.12 12.47 11.60
CA LYS A 290 22.42 11.75 10.35
C LYS A 290 22.38 10.23 10.58
N ASP A 291 21.89 9.51 9.58
CA ASP A 291 21.77 8.05 9.50
C ASP A 291 20.80 7.44 10.54
N SER A 292 20.09 8.29 11.30
CA SER A 292 19.06 7.83 12.22
C SER A 292 17.80 7.40 11.46
N VAL A 293 17.19 6.32 11.93
CA VAL A 293 15.90 5.79 11.45
C VAL A 293 14.87 6.03 12.54
N ILE A 294 13.85 6.82 12.22
CA ILE A 294 12.74 7.09 13.12
C ILE A 294 11.53 6.34 12.59
N SER A 295 11.09 5.36 13.36
CA SER A 295 9.96 4.50 13.02
C SER A 295 8.71 5.00 13.70
N PHE A 296 7.62 5.05 12.96
CA PHE A 296 6.30 5.45 13.43
C PHE A 296 5.32 4.31 13.26
N ARG A 297 4.45 4.16 14.26
CA ARG A 297 3.29 3.29 14.21
C ARG A 297 2.08 4.08 14.69
N VAL A 298 1.09 4.22 13.82
CA VAL A 298 -0.18 4.89 14.12
C VAL A 298 -1.28 3.86 14.15
N ASP A 299 -2.02 3.82 15.25
CA ASP A 299 -3.26 3.08 15.36
C ASP A 299 -4.43 4.07 15.28
N MET A 300 -5.16 4.06 14.17
CA MET A 300 -6.30 4.95 13.94
C MET A 300 -7.58 4.48 14.65
N ALA A 301 -7.64 3.24 15.14
CA ALA A 301 -8.73 2.79 15.99
C ALA A 301 -8.57 3.36 17.41
N GLU A 302 -7.36 3.30 17.95
CA GLU A 302 -7.00 3.85 19.27
C GLU A 302 -6.59 5.34 19.22
N ARG A 303 -6.51 5.90 18.02
CA ARG A 303 -6.11 7.30 17.75
C ARG A 303 -4.80 7.70 18.42
N CYS A 304 -3.81 6.81 18.39
CA CYS A 304 -2.52 7.02 19.03
C CYS A 304 -1.34 6.72 18.10
N CYS A 305 -0.18 7.27 18.44
CA CYS A 305 1.07 7.04 17.72
C CYS A 305 2.19 6.68 18.70
N SER A 306 2.85 5.56 18.42
CA SER A 306 4.11 5.17 19.04
C SER A 306 5.28 5.35 18.08
N ILE A 307 6.48 5.51 18.65
CA ILE A 307 7.70 5.67 17.88
C ILE A 307 8.82 4.75 18.37
N ALA A 308 9.74 4.45 17.47
CA ALA A 308 11.05 3.92 17.81
C ALA A 308 12.14 4.78 17.17
N VAL A 309 13.27 4.96 17.86
CA VAL A 309 14.44 5.67 17.32
C VAL A 309 15.58 4.68 17.26
N ASN A 310 16.09 4.40 16.05
CA ASN A 310 17.13 3.41 15.78
C ASN A 310 16.79 2.03 16.39
N GLY A 311 15.53 1.60 16.23
CA GLY A 311 15.02 0.34 16.77
C GLY A 311 14.70 0.35 18.27
N VAL A 312 15.02 1.42 19.01
CA VAL A 312 14.66 1.54 20.43
C VAL A 312 13.26 2.12 20.55
N ASP A 313 12.30 1.29 20.95
CA ASP A 313 10.91 1.67 21.22
C ASP A 313 10.83 2.73 22.33
N LYS A 314 10.04 3.78 22.10
CA LYS A 314 9.77 4.87 23.06
C LYS A 314 8.30 4.87 23.52
N GLY A 315 7.51 3.91 23.06
CA GLY A 315 6.09 3.80 23.38
C GLY A 315 5.23 4.86 22.70
N VAL A 316 3.99 4.98 23.17
CA VAL A 316 3.00 5.93 22.65
C VAL A 316 3.34 7.35 23.10
N ILE A 317 3.63 8.23 22.13
CA ILE A 317 4.01 9.63 22.37
C ILE A 317 2.93 10.64 22.00
N TRP A 318 1.98 10.26 21.13
CA TRP A 318 0.83 11.10 20.77
C TRP A 318 -0.46 10.30 20.90
N LYS A 319 -1.51 10.95 21.39
CA LYS A 319 -2.85 10.40 21.60
C LYS A 319 -3.90 11.40 21.09
N ASN A 320 -5.14 10.93 20.94
CA ASN A 320 -6.26 11.74 20.46
C ASN A 320 -5.98 12.36 19.08
N LEU A 321 -5.33 11.59 18.19
CA LEU A 321 -5.04 12.04 16.83
C LEU A 321 -6.33 12.36 16.07
N PRO A 322 -6.32 13.31 15.12
CA PRO A 322 -7.50 13.65 14.30
C PRO A 322 -7.85 12.52 13.32
N ASP A 323 -9.02 12.60 12.70
CA ASP A 323 -9.51 11.56 11.77
C ASP A 323 -8.69 11.45 10.49
N ASN A 324 -8.04 12.55 10.08
CA ASN A 324 -7.19 12.59 8.90
C ASN A 324 -5.83 13.12 9.31
N ILE A 325 -4.81 12.28 9.21
CA ILE A 325 -3.45 12.65 9.57
C ILE A 325 -2.45 12.13 8.54
N TYR A 326 -1.37 12.86 8.35
CA TYR A 326 -0.34 12.60 7.36
C TYR A 326 1.02 12.54 8.04
N PRO A 327 1.90 11.59 7.68
CA PRO A 327 3.33 11.75 7.91
C PRO A 327 3.79 13.12 7.46
N ALA A 328 4.70 13.72 8.22
CA ALA A 328 5.21 15.05 7.94
C ALA A 328 6.64 15.19 8.42
N CYS A 329 7.38 16.12 7.81
CA CYS A 329 8.64 16.61 8.36
C CYS A 329 8.76 18.14 8.22
N SER A 330 9.56 18.75 9.09
CA SER A 330 10.10 20.09 8.91
C SER A 330 11.61 20.02 8.76
N LEU A 331 12.13 20.61 7.68
CA LEU A 331 13.55 20.69 7.40
C LEU A 331 14.05 22.13 7.48
N THR A 332 15.37 22.26 7.50
CA THR A 332 16.14 23.52 7.49
C THR A 332 17.48 23.26 6.80
N LEU A 333 18.27 24.31 6.60
CA LEU A 333 19.56 24.32 5.92
C LEU A 333 20.40 23.05 6.13
N GLY A 334 20.78 22.39 5.04
CA GLY A 334 21.66 21.21 5.05
C GLY A 334 21.00 19.92 5.54
N SER A 335 19.67 19.89 5.65
CA SER A 335 18.93 18.70 6.08
C SER A 335 18.25 18.02 4.91
N ARG A 336 18.24 16.68 4.92
CA ARG A 336 17.59 15.82 3.92
C ARG A 336 17.04 14.59 4.62
N CYS A 337 15.82 14.18 4.28
CA CYS A 337 15.25 12.94 4.79
C CYS A 337 14.44 12.18 3.74
N GLU A 338 14.31 10.89 3.96
CA GLU A 338 13.55 9.96 3.15
C GLU A 338 12.39 9.39 3.97
N ILE A 339 11.24 9.18 3.34
CA ILE A 339 10.11 8.45 3.93
C ILE A 339 9.99 7.07 3.28
N ARG A 340 9.81 6.02 4.10
CA ARG A 340 9.63 4.64 3.62
C ARG A 340 8.49 3.96 4.35
N GLN A 341 7.64 3.23 3.64
CA GLN A 341 6.62 2.42 4.28
C GLN A 341 7.24 1.14 4.85
N ARG A 342 6.86 0.74 6.06
CA ARG A 342 7.34 -0.52 6.66
C ARG A 342 6.57 -1.72 6.09
N SER A 343 7.27 -2.84 5.91
CA SER A 343 6.76 -4.09 5.35
C SER A 343 5.81 -4.81 6.29
#